data_AF-A0A1F7QJS5-F1
#
_entry.id   AF-A0A1F7QJS5-F1
#
_cell.length_a   1.000
_cell.length_b   1.000
_cell.length_c   1.000
_cell.angle_alpha   90.00
_cell.angle_beta   90.00
_cell.angle_gamma   90.00
#
_symmetry.space_group_name_H-M   'P 1'
#
loop_
_entity.id
_entity.type
_entity.pdbx_description
1 polymer ?
#
loop_
_entity_poly.entity_id
_entity_poly.type
_entity_poly.pdbx_seq_one_letter_code
_entity_poly.pdbx_strand_id
1 'polypeptide(L)'
;MNKKSINRISLLKIAVLYGGLLIFLMSTDPTKLSLPLLLIPFIWIGLCLYVLIKQVLGHISGRFRRISKKRKTSIAFTLAAVPVCMLLLRSIGQLTIRDVLILAGLIAIGTFYVGRVRLA
;
A
#
# COMPACT_ATOMS: atom_id res chain seq x y z
N MET A 1 7.83 2.65 -28.25
CA MET A 1 7.39 3.63 -27.23
C MET A 1 5.89 3.44 -27.02
N ASN A 2 5.43 2.82 -25.92
CA ASN A 2 3.98 2.60 -25.70
C ASN A 2 3.62 3.16 -24.31
N LYS A 3 3.28 4.46 -24.30
CA LYS A 3 2.80 5.22 -23.15
C LYS A 3 1.40 4.68 -22.86
N LYS A 4 1.28 3.66 -21.99
CA LYS A 4 -0.04 3.24 -21.49
C LYS A 4 -0.67 4.48 -20.86
N SER A 5 -1.66 5.07 -21.51
CA SER A 5 -2.41 6.19 -20.95
C SER A 5 -3.07 5.72 -19.66
N ILE A 6 -3.07 6.57 -18.64
CA ILE A 6 -3.85 6.30 -17.44
C ILE A 6 -5.31 6.18 -17.90
N ASN A 7 -5.87 4.97 -17.83
CA ASN A 7 -7.25 4.73 -18.28
C ASN A 7 -8.21 5.49 -17.36
N ARG A 8 -9.23 6.17 -17.93
CA ARG A 8 -10.24 6.90 -17.14
C ARG A 8 -10.90 6.05 -16.06
N ILE A 9 -11.14 4.76 -16.36
CA ILE A 9 -11.66 3.77 -15.41
C ILE A 9 -10.74 3.59 -14.19
N SER A 10 -9.42 3.68 -14.40
CA SER A 10 -8.39 3.53 -13.37
C SER A 10 -8.41 4.71 -12.38
N LEU A 11 -8.60 5.92 -12.91
CA LEU A 11 -8.74 7.15 -12.10
C LEU A 11 -10.06 7.15 -11.34
N LEU A 12 -11.16 6.73 -11.98
CA LEU A 12 -12.48 6.67 -11.35
C LEU A 12 -12.48 5.69 -10.18
N LYS A 13 -11.79 4.55 -10.30
CA LYS A 13 -11.59 3.61 -9.19
C LYS A 13 -10.85 4.24 -8.00
N ILE A 14 -9.79 5.01 -8.25
CA ILE A 14 -9.05 5.71 -7.19
C ILE A 14 -9.95 6.78 -6.54
N ALA A 15 -10.66 7.57 -7.35
CA ALA A 15 -11.56 8.61 -6.86
C ALA A 15 -12.67 8.04 -5.97
N VAL A 16 -13.28 6.92 -6.37
CA VAL A 16 -14.30 6.25 -5.56
C VAL A 16 -13.71 5.67 -4.28
N LEU A 17 -12.53 5.03 -4.34
CA LEU A 17 -11.89 4.45 -3.14
C LEU A 17 -11.54 5.53 -2.11
N TYR A 18 -10.89 6.61 -2.55
CA TYR A 18 -10.50 7.71 -1.68
C TYR A 18 -11.69 8.56 -1.23
N GLY A 19 -12.66 8.79 -2.12
CA GLY A 19 -13.91 9.49 -1.79
C GLY A 19 -14.71 8.76 -0.73
N GLY A 20 -14.89 7.44 -0.89
CA GLY A 20 -15.55 6.59 0.12
C GLY A 20 -14.83 6.61 1.46
N LEU A 21 -13.50 6.54 1.47
CA LEU A 21 -12.70 6.63 2.68
C LEU A 21 -12.87 7.98 3.40
N LEU A 22 -12.86 9.09 2.66
CA LEU A 22 -13.05 10.43 3.24
C LEU A 22 -14.44 10.59 3.83
N ILE A 23 -15.48 10.16 3.12
CA ILE A 23 -16.86 10.18 3.62
C ILE A 23 -16.97 9.35 4.90
N PHE A 24 -16.36 8.15 4.93
CA PHE A 24 -16.34 7.31 6.11
C PHE A 24 -15.64 7.99 7.28
N LEU A 25 -14.46 8.58 7.07
CA LEU A 25 -13.70 9.29 8.11
C LEU A 25 -14.43 10.52 8.65
N MET A 26 -15.17 11.26 7.82
CA MET A 26 -15.92 12.44 8.27
C MET A 26 -17.26 12.10 8.91
N SER A 27 -17.85 10.95 8.56
CA SER A 27 -19.17 10.53 9.07
C SER A 27 -19.09 9.65 10.32
N THR A 28 -17.91 9.19 10.71
CA THR A 28 -17.76 8.16 11.76
C THR A 28 -17.06 8.72 12.99
N ASP A 29 -17.71 8.61 14.14
CA ASP A 29 -17.26 9.18 15.41
C ASP A 29 -16.33 8.20 16.15
N PRO A 30 -15.00 8.45 16.25
CA PRO A 30 -13.99 7.48 16.68
C PRO A 30 -14.20 6.91 18.10
N THR A 31 -14.92 7.63 18.96
CA THR A 31 -15.13 7.30 20.38
C THR A 31 -16.24 6.28 20.64
N LYS A 32 -17.11 6.04 19.64
CA LYS A 32 -18.26 5.14 19.76
C LYS A 32 -18.09 3.81 19.02
N LEU A 33 -16.95 3.60 18.37
CA LEU A 33 -16.71 2.42 17.55
C LEU A 33 -16.10 1.29 18.37
N SER A 34 -16.55 0.06 18.10
CA SER A 34 -15.88 -1.13 18.60
C SER A 34 -14.51 -1.29 17.94
N LEU A 35 -13.58 -1.91 18.68
CA LEU A 35 -12.21 -2.19 18.24
C LEU A 35 -12.06 -2.71 16.78
N PRO A 36 -12.91 -3.64 16.28
CA PRO A 36 -12.82 -4.10 14.90
C PRO A 36 -13.13 -3.01 13.87
N LEU A 37 -14.05 -2.09 14.20
CA LEU A 37 -14.42 -1.01 13.30
C LEU A 37 -13.33 0.08 13.23
N LEU A 38 -12.49 0.21 14.26
CA LEU A 38 -11.29 1.05 14.19
C LEU A 38 -10.25 0.51 13.20
N LEU A 39 -10.24 -0.79 12.88
CA LEU A 39 -9.31 -1.38 11.90
C LEU A 39 -9.71 -1.09 10.45
N ILE A 40 -11.01 -0.85 10.19
CA ILE A 40 -11.56 -0.57 8.86
C ILE A 40 -10.81 0.55 8.12
N PRO A 41 -10.60 1.75 8.70
CA PRO A 41 -9.90 2.82 8.00
C PRO A 41 -8.47 2.43 7.62
N PHE A 42 -7.76 1.66 8.45
CA PHE A 42 -6.39 1.22 8.15
C PHE A 42 -6.35 0.21 6.99
N ILE A 43 -7.26 -0.78 6.99
CA ILE A 43 -7.39 -1.75 5.90
C ILE A 43 -7.74 -1.04 4.60
N TRP A 44 -8.66 -0.08 4.66
CA TRP A 44 -9.10 0.70 3.50
C TRP A 44 -7.98 1.59 2.94
N ILE A 45 -7.23 2.27 3.81
CA ILE A 45 -6.01 3.00 3.43
C ILE A 45 -5.01 2.07 2.72
N GLY A 46 -4.83 0.85 3.22
CA GLY A 46 -3.97 -0.16 2.58
C GLY A 46 -4.44 -0.57 1.19
N LEU A 47 -5.74 -0.74 1.00
CA LEU A 47 -6.35 -1.00 -0.31
C LEU A 47 -6.13 0.17 -1.27
N CYS A 48 -6.34 1.41 -0.81
CA CYS A 48 -6.08 2.63 -1.59
C CYS A 48 -4.62 2.68 -2.06
N LEU A 49 -3.67 2.52 -1.13
CA LEU A 49 -2.23 2.51 -1.41
C LEU A 49 -1.84 1.37 -2.36
N TYR A 50 -2.35 0.16 -2.15
CA TYR A 50 -2.08 -0.98 -3.02
C TYR A 50 -2.53 -0.71 -4.46
N VAL A 51 -3.75 -0.19 -4.65
CA VAL A 51 -4.26 0.15 -5.99
C VAL A 51 -3.41 1.25 -6.62
N LEU A 52 -3.05 2.28 -5.87
CA LEU A 52 -2.21 3.38 -6.33
C LEU A 52 -0.82 2.88 -6.78
N ILE A 53 -0.12 2.16 -5.90
CA ILE A 53 1.23 1.61 -6.16
C ILE A 53 1.19 0.65 -7.35
N LYS A 54 0.18 -0.21 -7.44
CA LYS A 54 0.01 -1.14 -8.57
C LYS A 54 -0.16 -0.39 -9.90
N GLN A 55 -0.91 0.70 -9.91
CA GLN A 55 -1.05 1.55 -11.11
C GLN A 55 0.28 2.23 -11.46
N VAL A 56 0.97 2.81 -10.47
CA VAL A 56 2.29 3.43 -10.65
C VAL A 56 3.31 2.44 -11.21
N LEU A 57 3.43 1.23 -10.64
CA LEU A 57 4.30 0.15 -11.16
C LEU A 57 3.89 -0.34 -12.56
N GLY A 58 2.62 -0.16 -12.93
CA GLY A 58 2.11 -0.42 -14.27
C GLY A 58 2.57 0.61 -15.30
N HIS A 59 2.74 1.87 -14.89
CA HIS A 59 3.15 2.98 -15.73
C HIS A 59 4.67 3.18 -15.83
N ILE A 60 5.44 2.76 -14.81
CA ILE A 60 6.91 2.84 -14.85
C ILE A 60 7.44 1.95 -16.00
N SER A 61 7.84 2.59 -17.10
CA SER A 61 8.17 1.96 -18.38
C SER A 61 9.59 1.39 -18.48
N GLY A 62 10.18 0.97 -17.35
CA GLY A 62 11.58 0.53 -17.27
C GLY A 62 11.77 -0.97 -16.96
N ARG A 63 12.80 -1.29 -16.17
CA ARG A 63 13.16 -2.65 -15.69
C ARG A 63 11.98 -3.41 -15.08
N PHE A 64 11.01 -2.67 -14.52
CA PHE A 64 9.73 -3.19 -14.00
C PHE A 64 8.78 -3.74 -15.06
N ARG A 65 8.88 -3.38 -16.34
CA ARG A 65 8.01 -3.92 -17.41
C ARG A 65 8.21 -5.42 -17.63
N ARG A 66 9.44 -5.92 -17.45
CA ARG A 66 9.80 -7.35 -17.57
C ARG A 66 9.44 -8.19 -16.34
N ILE A 67 9.00 -7.56 -15.25
CA ILE A 67 8.63 -8.27 -14.02
C ILE A 67 7.26 -8.93 -14.21
N SER A 68 7.13 -10.19 -13.78
CA SER A 68 5.88 -10.95 -13.87
C SER A 68 4.73 -10.26 -13.13
N LYS A 69 3.49 -10.45 -13.61
CA LYS A 69 2.29 -9.87 -12.97
C LYS A 69 2.19 -10.25 -11.49
N LYS A 70 2.52 -11.51 -11.14
CA LYS A 70 2.53 -11.98 -9.74
C LYS A 70 3.53 -11.19 -8.89
N ARG A 71 4.77 -11.02 -9.36
CA ARG A 71 5.81 -10.29 -8.62
C ARG A 71 5.50 -8.80 -8.47
N LYS A 72 4.85 -8.17 -9.47
CA LYS A 72 4.34 -6.79 -9.33
C LYS A 72 3.28 -6.66 -8.24
N THR A 73 2.35 -7.62 -8.17
CA THR A 73 1.33 -7.66 -7.13
C THR A 73 1.96 -7.81 -5.75
N SER A 74 2.92 -8.72 -5.58
CA SER A 74 3.64 -8.88 -4.31
C SER A 74 4.37 -7.60 -3.90
N ILE A 75 5.12 -6.97 -4.81
CA ILE A 75 5.83 -5.70 -4.53
C ILE A 75 4.84 -4.59 -4.14
N ALA A 76 3.73 -4.46 -4.88
CA ALA A 76 2.72 -3.45 -4.57
C ALA A 76 2.05 -3.70 -3.22
N PHE A 77 1.79 -4.96 -2.86
CA PHE A 77 1.24 -5.32 -1.57
C PHE A 77 2.22 -5.03 -0.44
N THR A 78 3.48 -5.45 -0.57
CA THR A 78 4.53 -5.18 0.43
C THR A 78 4.70 -3.68 0.63
N LEU A 79 4.82 -2.90 -0.44
CA LEU A 79 4.97 -1.44 -0.36
C LEU A 79 3.75 -0.73 0.26
N ALA A 80 2.54 -1.25 0.03
CA ALA A 80 1.32 -0.71 0.64
C ALA A 80 1.18 -1.10 2.12
N ALA A 81 1.63 -2.29 2.50
CA ALA A 81 1.58 -2.77 3.88
C ALA A 81 2.48 -1.96 4.81
N VAL A 82 3.66 -1.50 4.35
CA VAL A 82 4.60 -0.73 5.18
C VAL A 82 3.96 0.50 5.85
N PRO A 83 3.42 1.48 5.10
CA PRO A 83 2.84 2.67 5.72
C PRO A 83 1.61 2.34 6.57
N VAL A 84 0.84 1.30 6.22
CA VAL A 84 -0.33 0.88 7.02
C VAL A 84 0.10 0.30 8.37
N CYS A 85 1.11 -0.58 8.38
CA CYS A 85 1.67 -1.12 9.61
C CYS A 85 2.27 -0.01 10.48
N MET A 86 2.97 0.96 9.89
CA MET A 86 3.48 2.13 10.61
C MET A 86 2.33 2.99 11.19
N LEU A 87 1.27 3.21 10.43
CA LEU A 87 0.08 3.92 10.90
C LEU A 87 -0.60 3.20 12.07
N LEU A 88 -0.74 1.88 11.98
CA LEU A 88 -1.31 1.05 13.04
C LEU A 88 -0.47 1.08 14.31
N LEU A 89 0.85 0.89 14.20
CA LEU A 89 1.77 0.98 15.33
C LEU A 89 1.72 2.38 15.99
N ARG A 90 1.59 3.44 15.17
CA ARG A 90 1.43 4.82 15.67
C ARG A 90 0.11 5.00 16.40
N SER A 91 -0.97 4.42 15.87
CA SER A 91 -2.31 4.49 16.45
C SER A 91 -2.39 3.91 17.86
N ILE A 92 -1.54 2.94 18.20
CA ILE A 92 -1.52 2.29 19.52
C ILE A 92 -0.54 3.02 20.48
N GLY A 93 0.12 4.09 20.02
CA GLY A 93 1.14 4.81 20.79
C GLY A 93 2.43 4.02 20.99
N GLN A 94 2.57 2.85 20.33
CA GLN A 94 3.72 1.97 20.42
C GLN A 94 4.81 2.24 19.38
N LEU A 95 4.62 3.23 18.49
CA LEU A 95 5.61 3.52 17.46
C LEU A 95 6.81 4.27 18.05
N THR A 96 7.88 3.55 18.37
CA THR A 96 9.17 4.18 18.59
C THR A 96 9.91 4.35 17.26
N ILE A 97 10.75 5.39 17.14
CA ILE A 97 11.57 5.63 15.94
C ILE A 97 12.44 4.40 15.59
N ARG A 98 12.74 3.57 16.60
CA ARG A 98 13.50 2.33 16.47
C ARG A 98 12.73 1.27 15.69
N ASP A 99 11.43 1.12 15.93
CA ASP A 99 10.57 0.13 15.23
C ASP A 99 10.45 0.47 13.74
N VAL A 100 10.38 1.77 13.42
CA VAL A 100 10.39 2.27 12.04
C VAL A 100 11.69 1.89 11.32
N LEU A 101 12.84 2.11 11.95
CA LEU A 101 14.15 1.79 11.37
C LEU A 101 14.33 0.27 11.20
N ILE A 102 13.90 -0.53 12.18
CA ILE A 102 13.95 -2.00 12.11
C ILE A 102 13.08 -2.50 10.96
N LEU A 103 11.83 -2.04 10.86
CA LEU A 103 10.90 -2.44 9.80
C LEU A 103 11.45 -2.06 8.42
N ALA A 104 11.95 -0.83 8.27
CA ALA A 104 12.55 -0.36 7.02
C ALA A 104 13.77 -1.20 6.62
N GLY A 105 14.63 -1.56 7.58
CA GLY A 105 15.77 -2.46 7.35
C GLY A 105 15.33 -3.86 6.92
N LEU A 106 14.32 -4.44 7.59
CA LEU A 106 13.80 -5.76 7.29
C LEU A 106 13.18 -5.83 5.89
N ILE A 107 12.48 -4.77 5.48
CA ILE A 107 11.94 -4.64 4.13
C ILE A 107 13.06 -4.44 3.12
N ALA A 108 14.05 -3.58 3.37
CA ALA A 108 15.17 -3.39 2.46
C ALA A 108 15.90 -4.72 2.21
N ILE A 109 16.18 -5.47 3.27
CA ILE A 109 16.80 -6.80 3.21
C ILE A 109 15.87 -7.79 2.49
N GLY A 110 14.60 -7.89 2.89
CA GLY A 110 13.64 -8.82 2.28
C GLY A 110 13.42 -8.56 0.79
N THR A 111 13.32 -7.28 0.40
CA THR A 111 13.15 -6.89 -1.01
C THR A 111 14.43 -7.13 -1.80
N PHE A 112 15.60 -6.89 -1.20
CA PHE A 112 16.89 -7.25 -1.78
C PHE A 112 17.01 -8.77 -1.97
N TYR A 113 16.64 -9.57 -0.96
CA TYR A 113 16.72 -11.02 -0.98
C TYR A 113 15.75 -11.63 -1.99
N VAL A 114 14.47 -11.26 -1.96
CA VAL A 114 13.48 -11.64 -2.98
C VAL A 114 13.88 -11.12 -4.37
N GLY A 115 14.62 -10.02 -4.43
CA GLY A 115 15.29 -9.49 -5.63
C GLY A 115 16.30 -10.45 -6.22
N ARG A 116 17.18 -10.98 -5.35
CA ARG A 116 18.35 -11.81 -5.67
C ARG A 116 18.05 -13.30 -5.81
N VAL A 117 17.01 -13.81 -5.15
CA VAL A 117 16.50 -15.17 -5.35
C VAL A 117 15.84 -15.23 -6.73
N ARG A 118 16.69 -15.31 -7.77
CA ARG A 118 16.33 -16.01 -9.00
C ARG A 118 16.08 -17.44 -8.57
N LEU A 119 14.90 -17.95 -8.91
CA LEU A 119 14.61 -19.38 -8.97
C LEU A 119 15.81 -20.05 -9.67
N ALA A 120 16.62 -20.75 -8.89
CA ALA A 120 17.45 -21.83 -9.38
C ALA A 120 16.53 -23.01 -9.68
#